data_AF-A0A352M7A6-F1
#
_entry.id   AF-A0A352M7A6-F1
#
_cell.length_a   1.000
_cell.length_b   1.000
_cell.length_c   1.000
_cell.angle_alpha   90.00
_cell.angle_beta   90.00
_cell.angle_gamma   90.00
#
_symmetry.space_group_name_H-M   'P 1'
#
loop_
_entity.id
_entity.type
_entity.pdbx_description
1 polymer ?
#
loop_
_entity_poly.entity_id
_entity_poly.type
_entity_poly.pdbx_seq_one_letter_code
_entity_poly.pdbx_strand_id
1 'polypeptide(L)'
;IYWKVVFASVFISFAFSFIASFNSVRRIAGIQPAQAMRVEAPEIGKTIFLEKIKPLWNAFSFSYKMIFKNIFRNRQRTFLNIFGISATIMFFMISMFFADSIDFAFNSQFFEFQKQDYSVMFSKPTGRTELYSIQSISGVERVEPVVQLGVEIIKGWQKRETVLIGLQRSNKFTRLIDDKLAPLELPDEGIVIAHMLAKSFGIKKGDMITLKAFIGNFKLKEASREIVKQVRVSAITKQYAGINCFMSEKALGDFLGEGNFATGAYIKTEKGRGTEVKKKLLEYSGVDEVQGRLDIYNAFMDQLKFMKIFVGVMIIFGGVMGFAIIFNSTLISIMERMRELASLKVLGYTQYELKRLLFMENLIICAFSCAPGAAVGYLMCEFVGYLFSNDMFALEIVIYRKTYFIAFALVFLCTIIAGLATGRSLNNLDMVEVLKSRE
;
A
#
# COMPACT_ATOMS: atom_id res chain seq x y z
N ILE A 1 15.74 -17.12 -10.42
CA ILE A 1 14.34 -17.59 -10.19
C ILE A 1 14.29 -18.24 -8.82
N TYR A 2 13.39 -17.78 -7.93
CA TYR A 2 13.20 -18.40 -6.62
C TYR A 2 12.35 -19.66 -6.76
N TRP A 3 12.97 -20.80 -7.05
CA TRP A 3 12.29 -22.08 -7.28
C TRP A 3 11.33 -22.46 -6.15
N LYS A 4 11.66 -22.14 -4.90
CA LYS A 4 10.76 -22.36 -3.74
C LYS A 4 9.39 -21.69 -3.92
N VAL A 5 9.36 -20.45 -4.43
CA VAL A 5 8.12 -19.70 -4.65
C VAL A 5 7.32 -20.32 -5.79
N VAL A 6 7.99 -20.76 -6.86
CA VAL A 6 7.35 -21.43 -8.00
C VAL A 6 6.75 -22.78 -7.58
N PHE A 7 7.49 -23.61 -6.84
CA PHE A 7 6.97 -24.88 -6.33
C PHE A 7 5.79 -24.67 -5.38
N ALA A 8 5.87 -23.68 -4.49
CA ALA A 8 4.76 -23.35 -3.59
C ALA A 8 3.51 -22.89 -4.35
N SER A 9 3.64 -22.01 -5.34
CA SER A 9 2.49 -21.51 -6.11
C SER A 9 1.84 -22.59 -6.96
N VAL A 10 2.64 -23.46 -7.60
CA VAL A 10 2.14 -24.62 -8.36
C VAL A 10 1.43 -25.60 -7.43
N PHE A 11 2.04 -25.93 -6.29
CA PHE A 11 1.45 -26.85 -5.31
C PHE A 11 0.11 -26.32 -4.78
N ILE A 12 0.05 -25.05 -4.39
CA ILE A 12 -1.19 -24.40 -3.90
C ILE A 12 -2.26 -24.44 -5.01
N SER A 13 -1.91 -24.09 -6.24
CA SER A 13 -2.86 -24.08 -7.36
C SER A 13 -3.40 -25.48 -7.67
N PHE A 14 -2.53 -26.49 -7.64
CA PHE A 14 -2.91 -27.89 -7.88
C PHE A 14 -3.77 -28.44 -6.74
N ALA A 15 -3.39 -28.17 -5.48
CA ALA A 15 -4.14 -28.57 -4.31
C ALA A 15 -5.56 -27.98 -4.31
N PHE A 16 -5.71 -26.67 -4.59
CA PHE A 16 -7.02 -26.03 -4.67
C PHE A 16 -7.88 -26.63 -5.80
N SER A 17 -7.30 -26.83 -6.98
CA SER A 17 -8.01 -27.42 -8.12
C SER A 17 -8.43 -28.86 -7.84
N PHE A 18 -7.56 -29.65 -7.20
CA PHE A 18 -7.83 -31.03 -6.82
C PHE A 18 -8.94 -31.11 -5.76
N ILE A 19 -8.87 -30.30 -4.70
CA ILE A 19 -9.89 -30.26 -3.65
C ILE A 19 -11.24 -29.82 -4.20
N ALA A 20 -11.28 -28.79 -5.06
CA ALA A 20 -12.51 -28.33 -5.69
C ALA A 20 -13.15 -29.41 -6.56
N SER A 21 -12.33 -30.09 -7.38
CA SER A 21 -12.78 -31.17 -8.27
C SER A 21 -13.25 -32.39 -7.48
N PHE A 22 -12.49 -32.80 -6.47
CA PHE A 22 -12.81 -33.92 -5.60
C PHE A 22 -14.13 -33.69 -4.85
N ASN A 23 -14.33 -32.50 -4.27
CA ASN A 23 -15.58 -32.15 -3.58
C ASN A 23 -16.79 -32.14 -4.53
N SER A 24 -16.60 -31.66 -5.77
CA SER A 24 -17.66 -31.68 -6.79
C SER A 24 -18.06 -33.10 -7.17
N VAL A 25 -17.07 -33.95 -7.50
CA VAL A 25 -17.30 -35.36 -7.90
C VAL A 25 -17.88 -36.17 -6.75
N ARG A 26 -17.36 -36.02 -5.53
CA ARG A 26 -17.85 -36.74 -4.35
C ARG A 26 -19.32 -36.45 -4.08
N ARG A 27 -19.78 -35.20 -4.29
CA ARG A 27 -21.18 -34.82 -4.09
C ARG A 27 -22.09 -35.48 -5.13
N ILE A 28 -21.65 -35.55 -6.38
CA ILE A 28 -22.42 -36.16 -7.49
C ILE A 28 -22.46 -37.69 -7.34
N ALA A 29 -21.34 -38.32 -6.99
CA ALA A 29 -21.24 -39.78 -6.83
C ALA A 29 -22.14 -40.32 -5.72
N GLY A 30 -22.56 -39.48 -4.76
CA GLY A 30 -23.49 -39.86 -3.70
C GLY A 30 -24.98 -39.82 -4.10
N ILE A 31 -25.33 -39.31 -5.28
CA ILE A 31 -26.72 -39.23 -5.74
C ILE A 31 -27.19 -40.62 -6.17
N GLN A 32 -28.31 -41.09 -5.61
CA GLN A 32 -28.88 -42.38 -6.01
C GLN A 32 -29.36 -42.34 -7.47
N PRO A 33 -29.15 -43.40 -8.28
CA PRO A 33 -29.57 -43.44 -9.68
C PRO A 33 -31.04 -43.07 -9.90
N ALA A 34 -31.92 -43.50 -9.00
CA ALA A 34 -33.35 -43.18 -9.04
C ALA A 34 -33.66 -41.68 -8.82
N GLN A 35 -32.82 -40.96 -8.07
CA GLN A 35 -32.96 -39.51 -7.88
C GLN A 35 -32.44 -38.75 -9.09
N ALA A 36 -31.33 -39.20 -9.70
CA ALA A 36 -30.78 -38.59 -10.90
C ALA A 36 -31.72 -38.70 -12.12
N MET A 37 -32.58 -39.72 -12.15
CA MET A 37 -33.62 -39.88 -13.18
C MET A 37 -34.89 -39.05 -12.92
N ARG A 38 -35.06 -38.46 -11.73
CA ARG A 38 -36.20 -37.57 -11.45
C ARG A 38 -35.84 -36.15 -11.88
N VAL A 39 -36.78 -35.48 -12.56
CA VAL A 39 -36.67 -34.06 -12.87
C VAL A 39 -36.66 -33.28 -11.56
N GLU A 40 -35.61 -32.49 -11.32
CA GLU A 40 -35.56 -31.61 -10.14
C GLU A 40 -36.80 -30.72 -10.09
N ALA A 41 -37.52 -30.79 -8.97
CA ALA A 41 -38.70 -29.97 -8.77
C ALA A 41 -38.30 -28.48 -8.73
N PRO A 42 -39.08 -27.58 -9.36
CA PRO A 42 -38.76 -26.16 -9.34
C PRO A 42 -38.72 -25.65 -7.89
N GLU A 43 -37.65 -24.92 -7.53
CA GLU A 43 -37.52 -24.38 -6.18
C GLU A 43 -38.67 -23.41 -5.86
N ILE A 44 -39.40 -23.70 -4.77
CA ILE A 44 -40.52 -22.89 -4.29
C ILE A 44 -39.99 -21.51 -3.85
N GLY A 45 -40.57 -20.44 -4.40
CA GLY A 45 -40.17 -19.06 -4.08
C GLY A 45 -40.38 -18.71 -2.61
N LYS A 46 -39.31 -18.30 -1.91
CA LYS A 46 -39.37 -17.81 -0.52
C LYS A 46 -39.60 -16.29 -0.50
N THR A 47 -40.40 -15.81 0.47
CA THR A 47 -40.59 -14.37 0.73
C THR A 47 -39.29 -13.71 1.20
N ILE A 48 -39.06 -12.46 0.82
CA ILE A 48 -37.77 -11.77 1.06
C ILE A 48 -37.96 -10.67 2.11
N PHE A 49 -36.92 -10.39 2.89
CA PHE A 49 -36.94 -9.32 3.89
C PHE A 49 -37.25 -7.94 3.29
N LEU A 50 -36.79 -7.66 2.07
CA LEU A 50 -37.11 -6.42 1.33
C LEU A 50 -38.61 -6.25 1.01
N GLU A 51 -39.39 -7.33 0.90
CA GLU A 51 -40.85 -7.22 0.68
C GLU A 51 -41.56 -6.63 1.92
N LYS A 52 -40.92 -6.66 3.10
CA LYS A 52 -41.45 -6.06 4.33
C LYS A 52 -41.28 -4.54 4.36
N ILE A 53 -40.34 -3.97 3.58
CA ILE A 53 -40.12 -2.52 3.49
C ILE A 53 -40.94 -1.97 2.31
N LYS A 54 -42.25 -1.85 2.53
CA LYS A 54 -43.26 -1.43 1.53
C LYS A 54 -42.91 -0.17 0.71
N PRO A 55 -42.38 0.94 1.28
CA PRO A 55 -42.12 2.14 0.49
C PRO A 55 -40.99 1.95 -0.53
N LEU A 56 -39.93 1.23 -0.14
CA LEU A 56 -38.80 0.93 -1.02
C LEU A 56 -39.19 -0.13 -2.07
N TRP A 57 -39.97 -1.13 -1.67
CA TRP A 57 -40.42 -2.20 -2.57
C TRP A 57 -41.38 -1.67 -3.66
N ASN A 58 -42.29 -0.76 -3.30
CA ASN A 58 -43.26 -0.23 -4.27
C ASN A 58 -42.62 0.72 -5.30
N ALA A 59 -41.48 1.33 -4.98
CA ALA A 59 -40.73 2.20 -5.89
C ALA A 59 -40.01 1.43 -7.02
N PHE A 60 -39.69 0.14 -6.83
CA PHE A 60 -38.99 -0.66 -7.83
C PHE A 60 -39.93 -1.16 -8.95
N SER A 61 -39.47 -1.05 -10.20
CA SER A 61 -40.14 -1.67 -11.35
C SER A 61 -40.14 -3.20 -11.24
N PHE A 62 -41.02 -3.85 -12.01
CA PHE A 62 -41.16 -5.31 -12.03
C PHE A 62 -39.84 -6.04 -12.29
N SER A 63 -39.01 -5.55 -13.22
CA SER A 63 -37.71 -6.14 -13.54
C SER A 63 -36.73 -6.11 -12.37
N TYR A 64 -36.66 -5.00 -11.61
CA TYR A 64 -35.80 -4.90 -10.43
C TYR A 64 -36.30 -5.81 -9.30
N LYS A 65 -37.62 -5.89 -9.08
CA LYS A 65 -38.21 -6.83 -8.12
C LYS A 65 -37.82 -8.28 -8.44
N MET A 66 -37.82 -8.65 -9.72
CA MET A 66 -37.40 -9.97 -10.16
C MET A 66 -35.91 -10.23 -9.92
N ILE A 67 -35.05 -9.23 -10.14
CA ILE A 67 -33.60 -9.32 -9.86
C ILE A 67 -33.35 -9.53 -8.37
N PHE A 68 -33.92 -8.68 -7.51
CA PHE A 68 -33.78 -8.84 -6.06
C PHE A 68 -34.34 -10.20 -5.60
N LYS A 69 -35.45 -10.65 -6.18
CA LYS A 69 -35.99 -12.00 -5.90
C LYS A 69 -35.00 -13.10 -6.22
N ASN A 70 -34.35 -13.01 -7.37
CA ASN A 70 -33.38 -14.00 -7.77
C ASN A 70 -32.14 -14.02 -6.87
N ILE A 71 -31.61 -12.85 -6.55
CA ILE A 71 -30.43 -12.69 -5.68
C ILE A 71 -30.67 -13.33 -4.30
N PHE A 72 -31.85 -13.12 -3.70
CA PHE A 72 -32.15 -13.68 -2.38
C PHE A 72 -32.63 -15.15 -2.40
N ARG A 73 -33.07 -15.65 -3.56
CA ARG A 73 -33.36 -17.08 -3.76
C ARG A 73 -32.06 -17.89 -3.76
N ASN A 74 -31.06 -17.46 -4.52
CA ASN A 74 -29.81 -18.20 -4.71
C ASN A 74 -28.66 -17.71 -3.82
N ARG A 75 -28.89 -17.67 -2.50
CA ARG A 75 -27.99 -17.01 -1.52
C ARG A 75 -26.54 -17.48 -1.55
N GLN A 76 -26.31 -18.79 -1.67
CA GLN A 76 -24.94 -19.34 -1.70
C GLN A 76 -24.17 -18.83 -2.92
N ARG A 77 -24.82 -18.81 -4.08
CA ARG A 77 -24.22 -18.36 -5.32
C ARG A 77 -23.98 -16.85 -5.33
N THR A 78 -24.95 -16.06 -4.91
CA THR A 78 -24.75 -14.62 -4.77
C THR A 78 -23.63 -14.31 -3.79
N PHE A 79 -23.54 -15.04 -2.67
CA PHE A 79 -22.42 -14.88 -1.74
C PHE A 79 -21.06 -15.17 -2.39
N LEU A 80 -20.93 -16.27 -3.13
CA LEU A 80 -19.70 -16.60 -3.86
C LEU A 80 -19.33 -15.55 -4.91
N ASN A 81 -20.32 -14.99 -5.61
CA ASN A 81 -20.11 -13.90 -6.56
C ASN A 81 -19.63 -12.62 -5.87
N ILE A 82 -20.28 -12.24 -4.77
CA ILE A 82 -19.90 -11.08 -3.98
C ILE A 82 -18.48 -11.25 -3.45
N PHE A 83 -18.15 -12.43 -2.94
CA PHE A 83 -16.80 -12.76 -2.46
C PHE A 83 -15.76 -12.68 -3.58
N GLY A 84 -16.04 -13.27 -4.76
CA GLY A 84 -15.13 -13.23 -5.91
C GLY A 84 -14.87 -11.81 -6.41
N ILE A 85 -15.92 -10.99 -6.55
CA ILE A 85 -15.78 -9.58 -6.96
C ILE A 85 -15.06 -8.77 -5.87
N SER A 86 -15.37 -9.02 -4.60
CA SER A 86 -14.67 -8.39 -3.45
C SER A 86 -13.18 -8.72 -3.46
N ALA A 87 -12.80 -9.96 -3.79
CA ALA A 87 -11.41 -10.38 -3.93
C ALA A 87 -10.71 -9.66 -5.10
N THR A 88 -11.42 -9.37 -6.20
CA THR A 88 -10.88 -8.54 -7.29
C THR A 88 -10.62 -7.10 -6.83
N ILE A 89 -11.55 -6.48 -6.09
CA ILE A 89 -11.37 -5.14 -5.53
C ILE A 89 -10.17 -5.12 -4.57
N MET A 90 -10.10 -6.10 -3.67
CA MET A 90 -8.99 -6.30 -2.75
C MET A 90 -7.65 -6.40 -3.50
N PHE A 91 -7.59 -7.18 -4.59
CA PHE A 91 -6.39 -7.33 -5.39
C PHE A 91 -5.94 -6.01 -6.05
N PHE A 92 -6.89 -5.24 -6.60
CA PHE A 92 -6.58 -3.91 -7.13
C PHE A 92 -6.07 -2.95 -6.06
N MET A 93 -6.70 -2.96 -4.88
CA MET A 93 -6.26 -2.12 -3.76
C MET A 93 -4.84 -2.47 -3.32
N ILE A 94 -4.53 -3.75 -3.09
CA ILE A 94 -3.19 -4.20 -2.71
C ILE A 94 -2.15 -3.82 -3.77
N SER A 95 -2.51 -3.92 -5.06
CA SER A 95 -1.61 -3.57 -6.15
C SER A 95 -1.24 -2.09 -6.14
N MET A 96 -2.19 -1.20 -5.87
CA MET A 96 -1.97 0.26 -5.85
C MET A 96 -1.42 0.76 -4.51
N PHE A 97 -1.66 0.05 -3.41
CA PHE A 97 -1.25 0.40 -2.05
C PHE A 97 0.24 0.71 -1.90
N PHE A 98 1.11 -0.08 -2.55
CA PHE A 98 2.55 0.15 -2.51
C PHE A 98 2.93 1.49 -3.15
N ALA A 99 2.29 1.84 -4.27
CA ALA A 99 2.55 3.11 -4.94
C ALA A 99 2.11 4.29 -4.07
N ASP A 100 0.92 4.21 -3.47
CA ASP A 100 0.38 5.27 -2.61
C ASP A 100 1.25 5.48 -1.35
N SER A 101 1.61 4.40 -0.67
CA SER A 101 2.32 4.47 0.60
C SER A 101 3.76 4.96 0.43
N ILE A 102 4.44 4.52 -0.63
CA ILE A 102 5.80 4.98 -0.93
C ILE A 102 5.78 6.45 -1.38
N ASP A 103 4.83 6.84 -2.24
CA ASP A 103 4.67 8.24 -2.65
C ASP A 103 4.38 9.15 -1.45
N PHE A 104 3.52 8.73 -0.53
CA PHE A 104 3.26 9.47 0.71
C PHE A 104 4.50 9.58 1.60
N ALA A 105 5.19 8.46 1.87
CA ALA A 105 6.35 8.43 2.75
C ALA A 105 7.48 9.32 2.23
N PHE A 106 7.76 9.26 0.93
CA PHE A 106 8.82 10.05 0.30
C PHE A 106 8.44 11.53 0.17
N ASN A 107 7.21 11.84 -0.26
CA ASN A 107 6.79 13.24 -0.29
C ASN A 107 6.84 13.88 1.10
N SER A 108 6.36 13.17 2.12
CA SER A 108 6.45 13.63 3.50
C SER A 108 7.91 13.84 3.91
N GLN A 109 8.77 12.83 3.71
CA GLN A 109 10.19 12.91 4.07
C GLN A 109 10.93 14.09 3.40
N PHE A 110 10.76 14.27 2.09
CA PHE A 110 11.53 15.25 1.31
C PHE A 110 10.91 16.65 1.29
N PHE A 111 9.61 16.81 1.52
CA PHE A 111 8.96 18.13 1.49
C PHE A 111 8.49 18.63 2.86
N GLU A 112 8.15 17.75 3.80
CA GLU A 112 7.72 18.16 5.14
C GLU A 112 8.84 18.12 6.19
N PHE A 113 9.70 17.08 6.17
CA PHE A 113 10.75 16.89 7.17
C PHE A 113 12.05 17.58 6.82
N GLN A 114 12.49 17.46 5.56
CA GLN A 114 13.71 18.08 5.05
C GLN A 114 13.38 19.35 4.28
N LYS A 115 13.86 20.50 4.75
CA LYS A 115 13.65 21.80 4.08
C LYS A 115 14.90 22.38 3.43
N GLN A 116 16.07 21.79 3.70
CA GLN A 116 17.34 22.12 3.05
C GLN A 116 17.32 21.73 1.58
N ASP A 117 18.04 22.44 0.72
CA ASP A 117 18.14 22.08 -0.70
C ASP A 117 19.36 21.19 -0.96
N TYR A 118 20.45 21.41 -0.22
CA TYR A 118 21.66 20.60 -0.27
C TYR A 118 22.13 20.19 1.13
N SER A 119 22.67 18.98 1.22
CA SER A 119 23.42 18.48 2.37
C SER A 119 24.86 18.29 1.93
N VAL A 120 25.80 18.86 2.68
CA VAL A 120 27.23 18.80 2.41
C VAL A 120 27.92 18.00 3.51
N MET A 121 28.77 17.05 3.15
CA MET A 121 29.65 16.33 4.08
C MET A 121 31.08 16.83 3.90
N PHE A 122 31.72 17.20 5.01
CA PHE A 122 33.10 17.67 5.01
C PHE A 122 34.08 16.51 5.06
N SER A 123 35.23 16.66 4.41
CA SER A 123 36.29 15.64 4.39
C SER A 123 36.91 15.40 5.77
N LYS A 124 36.81 16.38 6.68
CA LYS A 124 37.24 16.31 8.08
C LYS A 124 36.27 17.11 8.96
N PRO A 125 36.16 16.78 10.26
CA PRO A 125 35.45 17.63 11.21
C PRO A 125 36.01 19.05 11.19
N THR A 126 35.11 20.02 11.07
CA THR A 126 35.45 21.42 10.78
C THR A 126 34.79 22.35 11.80
N GLY A 127 35.47 23.43 12.16
CA GLY A 127 34.93 24.45 13.06
C GLY A 127 33.89 25.38 12.40
N ARG A 128 33.16 26.15 13.20
CA ARG A 128 32.14 27.11 12.73
C ARG A 128 32.67 28.14 11.71
N THR A 129 33.96 28.46 11.74
CA THR A 129 34.54 29.50 10.88
C THR A 129 34.46 29.17 9.39
N GLU A 130 34.67 27.90 9.01
CA GLU A 130 34.61 27.48 7.60
C GLU A 130 33.18 27.50 7.06
N LEU A 131 32.15 27.43 7.92
CA LEU A 131 30.75 27.59 7.50
C LEU A 131 30.45 29.02 7.02
N TYR A 132 31.12 30.04 7.56
CA TYR A 132 30.95 31.41 7.07
C TYR A 132 31.47 31.57 5.63
N SER A 133 32.54 30.85 5.28
CA SER A 133 33.05 30.81 3.90
C SER A 133 32.04 30.18 2.94
N ILE A 134 31.38 29.10 3.34
CA ILE A 134 30.30 28.48 2.55
C ILE A 134 29.09 29.42 2.44
N GLN A 135 28.74 30.12 3.53
CA GLN A 135 27.66 31.11 3.53
C GLN A 135 27.96 32.31 2.62
N SER A 136 29.23 32.63 2.38
CA SER A 136 29.64 33.72 1.47
C SER A 136 29.53 33.37 -0.02
N ILE A 137 29.26 32.10 -0.35
CA ILE A 137 29.06 31.68 -1.74
C ILE A 137 27.80 32.34 -2.31
N SER A 138 27.94 33.04 -3.43
CA SER A 138 26.81 33.69 -4.11
C SER A 138 25.70 32.68 -4.43
N GLY A 139 24.45 33.01 -4.04
CA GLY A 139 23.27 32.16 -4.20
C GLY A 139 22.92 31.30 -2.98
N VAL A 140 23.73 31.31 -1.92
CA VAL A 140 23.42 30.67 -0.63
C VAL A 140 22.60 31.62 0.24
N GLU A 141 21.40 31.20 0.63
CA GLU A 141 20.50 31.99 1.50
C GLU A 141 20.82 31.74 2.99
N ARG A 142 21.04 30.49 3.36
CA ARG A 142 21.24 30.08 4.75
C ARG A 142 22.04 28.78 4.82
N VAL A 143 22.92 28.71 5.81
CA VAL A 143 23.73 27.54 6.14
C VAL A 143 23.53 27.21 7.61
N GLU A 144 23.28 25.94 7.92
CA GLU A 144 23.27 25.45 9.30
C GLU A 144 24.24 24.28 9.43
N PRO A 145 25.13 24.29 10.45
CA PRO A 145 26.03 23.18 10.69
C PRO A 145 25.24 21.96 11.16
N VAL A 146 25.69 20.79 10.74
CA VAL A 146 25.18 19.50 11.20
C VAL A 146 26.34 18.60 11.57
N VAL A 147 26.14 17.81 12.61
CA VAL A 147 27.04 16.70 12.95
C VAL A 147 26.32 15.41 12.61
N GLN A 148 26.90 14.59 11.76
CA GLN A 148 26.42 13.26 11.40
C GLN A 148 27.49 12.25 11.78
N LEU A 149 27.16 11.35 12.70
CA LEU A 149 28.07 10.34 13.22
C LEU A 149 27.41 8.96 13.14
N GLY A 150 28.14 7.98 12.64
CA GLY A 150 27.74 6.58 12.75
C GLY A 150 27.80 6.15 14.21
N VAL A 151 26.70 5.61 14.73
CA VAL A 151 26.58 5.14 16.10
C VAL A 151 25.96 3.76 16.16
N GLU A 152 26.39 2.95 17.10
CA GLU A 152 25.77 1.68 17.45
C GLU A 152 24.93 1.86 18.71
N ILE A 153 23.63 1.57 18.61
CA ILE A 153 22.71 1.56 19.74
C ILE A 153 22.62 0.15 20.29
N ILE A 154 22.85 0.03 21.60
CA ILE A 154 22.91 -1.22 22.33
C ILE A 154 21.91 -1.18 23.48
N LYS A 155 20.98 -2.15 23.50
CA LYS A 155 20.08 -2.41 24.63
C LYS A 155 20.02 -3.92 24.87
N GLY A 156 20.62 -4.37 25.98
CA GLY A 156 20.77 -5.79 26.27
C GLY A 156 21.58 -6.50 25.18
N TRP A 157 20.97 -7.51 24.54
CA TRP A 157 21.59 -8.31 23.47
C TRP A 157 21.39 -7.73 22.06
N GLN A 158 20.49 -6.75 21.92
CA GLN A 158 20.19 -6.14 20.63
C GLN A 158 21.18 -5.02 20.33
N LYS A 159 21.73 -5.03 19.11
CA LYS A 159 22.63 -4.01 18.58
C LYS A 159 22.18 -3.57 17.19
N ARG A 160 22.19 -2.28 16.90
CA ARG A 160 21.96 -1.73 15.55
C ARG A 160 22.84 -0.51 15.30
N GLU A 161 23.44 -0.49 14.12
CA GLU A 161 24.10 0.70 13.58
C GLU A 161 23.04 1.68 13.04
N THR A 162 23.20 2.96 13.34
CA THR A 162 22.37 4.07 12.84
C THR A 162 23.22 5.35 12.75
N VAL A 163 22.63 6.43 12.23
CA VAL A 163 23.24 7.75 12.20
C VAL A 163 22.67 8.61 13.32
N LEU A 164 23.56 9.18 14.13
CA LEU A 164 23.26 10.23 15.09
C LEU A 164 23.47 11.59 14.43
N ILE A 165 22.41 12.40 14.43
CA ILE A 165 22.39 13.73 13.85
C ILE A 165 22.34 14.76 14.98
N GLY A 166 23.42 15.51 15.14
CA GLY A 166 23.51 16.68 16.00
C GLY A 166 22.90 17.90 15.34
N LEU A 167 21.84 18.45 15.93
CA LEU A 167 21.12 19.61 15.41
C LEU A 167 21.12 20.76 16.42
N GLN A 168 21.08 21.99 15.90
CA GLN A 168 20.78 23.17 16.72
C GLN A 168 19.31 23.18 17.13
N ARG A 169 19.03 23.71 18.32
CA ARG A 169 17.65 23.85 18.81
C ARG A 169 16.79 24.74 17.91
N SER A 170 17.41 25.76 17.30
CA SER A 170 16.77 26.67 16.35
C SER A 170 16.77 26.17 14.90
N ASN A 171 17.10 24.89 14.66
CA ASN A 171 17.22 24.35 13.31
C ASN A 171 15.88 24.46 12.58
N LYS A 172 15.90 25.12 11.41
CA LYS A 172 14.69 25.31 10.58
C LYS A 172 14.59 24.29 9.45
N PHE A 173 15.65 23.52 9.21
CA PHE A 173 15.76 22.58 8.11
C PHE A 173 15.20 21.19 8.41
N THR A 174 15.29 20.75 9.67
CA THR A 174 14.77 19.44 10.09
C THR A 174 13.62 19.62 11.07
N ARG A 175 12.42 19.23 10.67
CA ARG A 175 11.25 19.22 11.55
C ARG A 175 11.13 17.85 12.22
N LEU A 176 11.25 17.81 13.54
CA LEU A 176 10.89 16.62 14.33
C LEU A 176 9.41 16.67 14.70
N ILE A 177 8.76 15.53 14.71
CA ILE A 177 7.35 15.40 15.09
C ILE A 177 7.16 14.19 16.02
N ASP A 178 6.21 14.32 16.95
CA ASP A 178 5.78 13.22 17.80
C ASP A 178 4.76 12.32 17.06
N ASP A 179 4.36 11.20 17.67
CA ASP A 179 3.38 10.24 17.13
C ASP A 179 2.02 10.90 16.81
N LYS A 180 1.71 12.04 17.45
CA LYS A 180 0.50 12.87 17.21
C LYS A 180 0.67 13.94 16.13
N LEU A 181 1.75 13.90 15.35
CA LEU A 181 2.12 14.93 14.35
C LEU A 181 2.37 16.34 14.93
N ALA A 182 2.50 16.46 16.26
CA ALA A 182 2.85 17.71 16.92
C ALA A 182 4.35 17.99 16.73
N PRO A 183 4.77 19.26 16.53
CA PRO A 183 6.19 19.59 16.45
C PRO A 183 6.90 19.22 17.77
N LEU A 184 8.02 18.52 17.65
CA LEU A 184 8.85 18.11 18.78
C LEU A 184 10.10 18.99 18.83
N GLU A 185 10.30 19.72 19.92
CA GLU A 185 11.55 20.44 20.15
C GLU A 185 12.66 19.49 20.59
N LEU A 186 13.88 19.76 20.16
CA LEU A 186 15.05 19.01 20.57
C LEU A 186 15.40 19.33 22.04
N PRO A 187 15.47 18.31 22.92
CA PRO A 187 15.84 18.51 24.32
C PRO A 187 17.33 18.84 24.46
N ASP A 188 17.66 19.62 25.48
CA ASP A 188 19.05 20.02 25.78
C ASP A 188 19.90 18.85 26.32
N GLU A 189 19.25 17.78 26.78
CA GLU A 189 19.89 16.56 27.30
C GLU A 189 19.21 15.30 26.76
N GLY A 190 20.02 14.24 26.62
CA GLY A 190 19.58 12.93 26.16
C GLY A 190 19.42 12.83 24.64
N ILE A 191 18.82 11.72 24.20
CA ILE A 191 18.68 11.35 22.78
C ILE A 191 17.22 11.30 22.37
N VAL A 192 16.92 11.75 21.16
CA VAL A 192 15.64 11.54 20.48
C VAL A 192 15.79 10.42 19.47
N ILE A 193 14.95 9.40 19.55
CA ILE A 193 15.07 8.19 18.73
C ILE A 193 13.90 8.06 17.77
N ALA A 194 14.14 7.52 16.57
CA ALA A 194 13.08 7.21 15.63
C ALA A 194 12.10 6.15 16.18
N HIS A 195 10.80 6.34 15.94
CA HIS A 195 9.74 5.41 16.37
C HIS A 195 10.01 3.95 15.96
N MET A 196 10.55 3.71 14.77
CA MET A 196 10.85 2.34 14.29
C MET A 196 11.89 1.63 15.14
N LEU A 197 12.98 2.34 15.49
CA LEU A 197 14.03 1.82 16.34
C LEU A 197 13.51 1.62 17.77
N ALA A 198 12.67 2.54 18.25
CA ALA A 198 12.04 2.39 19.55
C ALA A 198 11.14 1.16 19.61
N LYS A 199 10.36 0.89 18.55
CA LYS A 199 9.47 -0.27 18.44
C LYS A 199 10.24 -1.58 18.36
N SER A 200 11.32 -1.67 17.59
CA SER A 200 12.07 -2.92 17.42
C SER A 200 12.89 -3.32 18.66
N PHE A 201 13.35 -2.34 19.46
CA PHE A 201 14.06 -2.56 20.73
C PHE A 201 13.15 -2.49 21.97
N GLY A 202 11.85 -2.22 21.80
CA GLY A 202 10.91 -1.98 22.90
C GLY A 202 11.35 -0.85 23.83
N ILE A 203 11.93 0.23 23.29
CA ILE A 203 12.39 1.41 24.02
C ILE A 203 11.22 2.34 24.31
N LYS A 204 11.12 2.80 25.55
CA LYS A 204 10.17 3.83 25.96
C LYS A 204 10.88 5.14 26.30
N LYS A 205 10.12 6.24 26.24
CA LYS A 205 10.60 7.55 26.73
C LYS A 205 11.02 7.41 28.20
N GLY A 206 12.25 7.82 28.49
CA GLY A 206 12.86 7.75 29.82
C GLY A 206 13.82 6.58 30.02
N ASP A 207 13.84 5.58 29.13
CA ASP A 207 14.79 4.45 29.20
C ASP A 207 16.24 4.92 29.05
N MET A 208 17.17 4.17 29.63
CA MET A 208 18.61 4.34 29.40
C MET A 208 19.07 3.36 28.32
N ILE A 209 19.80 3.86 27.33
CA ILE A 209 20.41 3.05 26.27
C ILE A 209 21.91 3.28 26.22
N THR A 210 22.67 2.28 25.81
CA THR A 210 24.11 2.43 25.58
C THR A 210 24.31 2.85 24.14
N LEU A 211 25.01 3.97 23.95
CA LEU A 211 25.34 4.51 22.65
C LEU A 211 26.86 4.45 22.46
N LYS A 212 27.27 3.76 21.40
CA LYS A 212 28.67 3.65 20.98
C LYS A 212 28.87 4.48 19.72
N ALA A 213 29.62 5.57 19.82
CA ALA A 213 29.98 6.41 18.69
C ALA A 213 31.40 6.13 18.21
N PHE A 214 31.59 6.20 16.89
CA PHE A 214 32.89 6.05 16.25
C PHE A 214 33.36 7.44 15.79
N ILE A 215 34.44 7.96 16.39
CA ILE A 215 35.01 9.27 16.05
C ILE A 215 36.35 9.04 15.37
N GLY A 216 36.48 9.36 14.08
CA GLY A 216 37.72 9.19 13.35
C GLY A 216 37.52 9.20 11.85
N ASN A 217 38.54 8.75 11.11
CA ASN A 217 38.46 8.70 9.66
C ASN A 217 37.33 7.74 9.25
N PHE A 218 36.25 8.26 8.66
CA PHE A 218 34.99 7.55 8.38
C PHE A 218 35.16 6.29 7.50
N LYS A 219 36.35 6.07 6.92
CA LYS A 219 36.72 4.92 6.08
C LYS A 219 37.52 3.82 6.81
N LEU A 220 38.07 4.07 8.00
CA LEU A 220 38.98 3.14 8.70
C LEU A 220 38.50 2.90 10.14
N LYS A 221 37.82 1.77 10.39
CA LYS A 221 37.29 1.38 11.71
C LYS A 221 38.38 1.31 12.80
N GLU A 222 39.61 0.93 12.45
CA GLU A 222 40.71 0.69 13.39
C GLU A 222 41.39 1.97 13.92
N ALA A 223 41.23 3.11 13.24
CA ALA A 223 41.85 4.38 13.63
C ALA A 223 40.86 5.35 14.32
N SER A 224 39.70 4.85 14.73
CA SER A 224 38.62 5.67 15.31
C SER A 224 38.53 5.52 16.83
N ARG A 225 38.46 6.65 17.53
CA ARG A 225 38.22 6.70 18.97
C ARG A 225 36.78 6.27 19.22
N GLU A 226 36.61 5.20 20.00
CA GLU A 226 35.29 4.72 20.40
C GLU A 226 34.84 5.44 21.68
N ILE A 227 33.65 6.04 21.64
CA ILE A 227 33.01 6.61 22.83
C ILE A 227 31.77 5.80 23.15
N VAL A 228 31.77 5.16 24.31
CA VAL A 228 30.63 4.38 24.82
C VAL A 228 30.11 5.09 26.07
N LYS A 229 28.88 5.62 26.01
CA LYS A 229 28.20 6.18 27.18
C LYS A 229 26.73 5.74 27.21
N GLN A 230 26.18 5.71 28.42
CA GLN A 230 24.74 5.54 28.59
C GLN A 230 24.05 6.90 28.44
N VAL A 231 22.95 6.90 27.68
CA VAL A 231 22.17 8.10 27.38
C VAL A 231 20.70 7.82 27.62
N ARG A 232 20.01 8.81 28.19
CA ARG A 232 18.57 8.76 28.41
C ARG A 232 17.80 9.07 27.14
N VAL A 233 16.77 8.28 26.84
CA VAL A 233 15.84 8.52 25.73
C VAL A 233 14.85 9.61 26.13
N SER A 234 15.09 10.83 25.67
CA SER A 234 14.32 12.01 26.05
C SER A 234 13.01 12.11 25.28
N ALA A 235 12.97 11.67 24.02
CA ALA A 235 11.75 11.61 23.22
C ALA A 235 11.86 10.58 22.10
N ILE A 236 10.70 10.25 21.52
CA ILE A 236 10.61 9.42 20.33
C ILE A 236 10.02 10.30 19.23
N THR A 237 10.65 10.33 18.06
CA THR A 237 10.17 11.09 16.90
C THR A 237 9.63 10.14 15.84
N LYS A 238 8.51 10.50 15.23
CA LYS A 238 8.00 9.78 14.07
C LYS A 238 8.83 10.16 12.84
N GLN A 239 9.31 9.15 12.12
CA GLN A 239 10.02 9.30 10.84
C GLN A 239 9.40 8.35 9.82
N TYR A 240 9.24 8.81 8.58
CA TYR A 240 8.70 8.01 7.49
C TYR A 240 9.79 7.22 6.75
N ALA A 241 11.04 7.68 6.81
CA ALA A 241 12.18 6.98 6.23
C ALA A 241 13.41 7.10 7.15
N GLY A 242 14.07 5.96 7.40
CA GLY A 242 15.28 5.86 8.20
C GLY A 242 15.03 5.65 9.69
N ILE A 243 16.14 5.47 10.42
CA ILE A 243 16.19 5.20 11.87
C ILE A 243 17.11 6.19 12.59
N ASN A 244 17.23 7.39 12.04
CA ASN A 244 18.18 8.38 12.52
C ASN A 244 17.83 8.80 13.94
N CYS A 245 18.87 8.99 14.75
CA CYS A 245 18.73 9.53 16.10
C CYS A 245 19.15 11.00 16.10
N PHE A 246 18.61 11.77 17.04
CA PHE A 246 18.88 13.20 17.13
C PHE A 246 19.34 13.58 18.53
N MET A 247 20.33 14.46 18.59
CA MET A 247 20.79 15.12 19.81
C MET A 247 20.93 16.61 19.56
N SER A 248 20.75 17.41 20.61
CA SER A 248 21.09 18.83 20.52
C SER A 248 22.61 18.98 20.42
N GLU A 249 23.08 20.05 19.77
CA GLU A 249 24.51 20.37 19.69
C GLU A 249 25.19 20.37 21.08
N LYS A 250 24.47 20.86 22.10
CA LYS A 250 24.91 20.85 23.50
C LYS A 250 25.06 19.42 24.05
N ALA A 251 23.99 18.61 23.98
CA ALA A 251 24.02 17.22 24.44
C ALA A 251 25.09 16.39 23.72
N LEU A 252 25.30 16.64 22.43
CA LEU A 252 26.31 15.96 21.64
C LEU A 252 27.73 16.37 22.06
N GLY A 253 27.96 17.65 22.31
CA GLY A 253 29.24 18.14 22.86
C GLY A 253 29.58 17.48 24.20
N ASP A 254 28.61 17.41 25.12
CA ASP A 254 28.75 16.74 26.42
C ASP A 254 28.99 15.22 26.27
N PHE A 255 28.34 14.60 25.29
CA PHE A 255 28.52 13.18 24.97
C PHE A 255 29.94 12.90 24.43
N LEU A 256 30.45 13.71 23.50
CA LEU A 256 31.75 13.48 22.89
C LEU A 256 32.93 14.00 23.74
N GLY A 257 32.68 14.95 24.64
CA GLY A 257 33.72 15.64 25.39
C GLY A 257 34.55 16.61 24.54
N GLU A 258 34.06 16.92 23.34
CA GLU A 258 34.66 17.85 22.37
C GLU A 258 33.60 18.88 21.96
N GLY A 259 33.99 20.16 21.90
CA GLY A 259 33.07 21.27 21.63
C GLY A 259 33.12 21.75 20.17
N ASN A 260 31.97 22.21 19.67
CA ASN A 260 31.80 23.06 18.48
C ASN A 260 32.53 22.64 17.19
N PHE A 261 32.24 21.43 16.69
CA PHE A 261 32.62 21.02 15.35
C PHE A 261 31.38 20.62 14.53
N ALA A 262 31.53 20.62 13.21
CA ALA A 262 30.54 20.18 12.24
C ALA A 262 31.17 19.13 11.32
N THR A 263 30.46 18.07 10.99
CA THR A 263 30.90 17.10 9.97
C THR A 263 30.23 17.37 8.62
N GLY A 264 29.30 18.31 8.59
CA GLY A 264 28.62 18.75 7.39
C GLY A 264 27.82 20.03 7.59
N ALA A 265 27.10 20.43 6.54
CA ALA A 265 26.21 21.58 6.56
C ALA A 265 24.94 21.34 5.75
N TYR A 266 23.82 21.83 6.24
CA TYR A 266 22.57 21.96 5.50
C TYR A 266 22.48 23.35 4.89
N ILE A 267 22.20 23.40 3.58
CA ILE A 267 22.26 24.62 2.79
C ILE A 267 20.92 24.86 2.12
N LYS A 268 20.45 26.11 2.23
CA LYS A 268 19.32 26.65 1.46
C LYS A 268 19.84 27.57 0.38
N THR A 269 19.30 27.43 -0.83
CA THR A 269 19.71 28.26 -1.97
C THR A 269 18.61 29.21 -2.38
N GLU A 270 19.02 30.35 -2.95
CA GLU A 270 18.10 31.25 -3.62
C GLU A 270 17.40 30.55 -4.78
N LYS A 271 16.12 30.87 -5.00
CA LYS A 271 15.31 30.28 -6.07
C LYS A 271 16.00 30.44 -7.42
N GLY A 272 16.23 29.32 -8.11
CA GLY A 272 16.84 29.29 -9.45
C GLY A 272 18.37 29.22 -9.49
N ARG A 273 19.07 29.39 -8.35
CA ARG A 273 20.55 29.33 -8.27
C ARG A 273 21.12 28.00 -7.78
N GLY A 274 20.26 27.00 -7.51
CA GLY A 274 20.68 25.72 -6.93
C GLY A 274 21.79 24.99 -7.69
N THR A 275 21.69 24.88 -9.02
CA THR A 275 22.68 24.17 -9.84
C THR A 275 24.06 24.84 -9.81
N GLU A 276 24.09 26.18 -9.84
CA GLU A 276 25.34 26.95 -9.75
C GLU A 276 25.98 26.78 -8.37
N VAL A 277 25.19 26.87 -7.31
CA VAL A 277 25.65 26.66 -5.94
C VAL A 277 26.17 25.22 -5.76
N LYS A 278 25.47 24.21 -6.27
CA LYS A 278 25.92 22.81 -6.22
C LYS A 278 27.32 22.64 -6.84
N LYS A 279 27.56 23.24 -8.01
CA LYS A 279 28.86 23.17 -8.68
C LYS A 279 29.95 23.84 -7.84
N LYS A 280 29.69 25.04 -7.32
CA LYS A 280 30.63 25.77 -6.45
C LYS A 280 30.94 25.02 -5.15
N LEU A 281 29.96 24.33 -4.57
CA LEU A 281 30.14 23.51 -3.37
C LEU A 281 31.01 22.28 -3.65
N LEU A 282 30.86 21.65 -4.81
CA LEU A 282 31.70 20.51 -5.23
C LEU A 282 33.15 20.92 -5.51
N GLU A 283 33.39 22.15 -5.93
CA GLU A 283 34.73 22.71 -6.17
C GLU A 283 35.40 23.24 -4.88
N TYR A 284 34.64 23.37 -3.78
CA TYR A 284 35.15 23.93 -2.53
C TYR A 284 36.09 22.95 -1.81
N SER A 285 37.31 23.39 -1.49
CA SER A 285 38.29 22.59 -0.78
C SER A 285 37.81 22.25 0.63
N GLY A 286 37.73 20.95 0.96
CA GLY A 286 37.24 20.45 2.26
C GLY A 286 35.83 19.87 2.24
N VAL A 287 35.14 19.94 1.10
CA VAL A 287 33.89 19.20 0.86
C VAL A 287 34.20 17.84 0.23
N ASP A 288 33.69 16.76 0.83
CA ASP A 288 33.81 15.38 0.31
C ASP A 288 32.60 15.02 -0.55
N GLU A 289 31.39 15.38 -0.09
CA GLU A 289 30.15 15.02 -0.78
C GLU A 289 29.12 16.16 -0.73
N VAL A 290 28.41 16.37 -1.85
CA VAL A 290 27.26 17.29 -1.94
C VAL A 290 26.05 16.52 -2.44
N GLN A 291 25.05 16.36 -1.57
CA GLN A 291 23.80 15.69 -1.86
C GLN A 291 22.67 16.70 -2.05
N GLY A 292 22.07 16.73 -3.24
CA GLY A 292 20.88 17.53 -3.52
C GLY A 292 19.61 16.80 -3.09
N ARG A 293 18.75 17.47 -2.32
CA ARG A 293 17.47 16.91 -1.88
C ARG A 293 16.60 16.49 -3.06
N LEU A 294 16.49 17.36 -4.07
CA LEU A 294 15.72 17.08 -5.29
C LEU A 294 16.39 16.03 -6.20
N ASP A 295 17.72 15.92 -6.17
CA ASP A 295 18.43 14.91 -6.95
C ASP A 295 18.12 13.51 -6.42
N ILE A 296 18.18 13.33 -5.09
CA ILE A 296 17.81 12.07 -4.43
C ILE A 296 16.32 11.78 -4.65
N TYR A 297 15.45 12.77 -4.46
CA TYR A 297 14.02 12.61 -4.70
C TYR A 297 13.73 12.19 -6.14
N ASN A 298 14.30 12.85 -7.14
CA ASN A 298 14.08 12.52 -8.55
C ASN A 298 14.64 11.14 -8.92
N ALA A 299 15.85 10.80 -8.46
CA ALA A 299 16.42 9.46 -8.68
C ALA A 299 15.52 8.37 -8.08
N PHE A 300 14.95 8.62 -6.91
CA PHE A 300 13.99 7.71 -6.30
C PHE A 300 12.67 7.64 -7.09
N MET A 301 12.12 8.78 -7.49
CA MET A 301 10.90 8.83 -8.33
C MET A 301 11.09 8.12 -9.67
N ASP A 302 12.30 8.16 -10.23
CA ASP A 302 12.66 7.37 -11.41
C ASP A 302 12.65 5.87 -11.12
N GLN A 303 13.14 5.43 -9.97
CA GLN A 303 13.02 4.04 -9.53
C GLN A 303 11.53 3.63 -9.35
N LEU A 304 10.68 4.54 -8.87
CA LEU A 304 9.24 4.29 -8.78
C LEU A 304 8.55 4.15 -10.13
N LYS A 305 9.13 4.64 -11.24
CA LYS A 305 8.54 4.40 -12.57
C LYS A 305 8.47 2.91 -12.88
N PHE A 306 9.51 2.14 -12.55
CA PHE A 306 9.49 0.68 -12.70
C PHE A 306 8.42 0.03 -11.83
N MET A 307 8.27 0.51 -10.59
CA MET A 307 7.21 0.03 -9.71
C MET A 307 5.82 0.33 -10.26
N LYS A 308 5.59 1.52 -10.84
CA LYS A 308 4.31 1.88 -11.48
C LYS A 308 3.99 0.97 -12.68
N ILE A 309 4.99 0.58 -13.47
CA ILE A 309 4.82 -0.41 -14.55
C ILE A 309 4.38 -1.76 -13.97
N PHE A 310 5.05 -2.21 -12.91
CA PHE A 310 4.68 -3.45 -12.22
C PHE A 310 3.25 -3.41 -11.66
N VAL A 311 2.84 -2.31 -11.04
CA VAL A 311 1.46 -2.08 -10.59
C VAL A 311 0.49 -2.14 -11.77
N GLY A 312 0.84 -1.55 -12.91
CA GLY A 312 0.04 -1.62 -14.14
C GLY A 312 -0.16 -3.06 -14.62
N VAL A 313 0.89 -3.88 -14.61
CA VAL A 313 0.80 -5.32 -14.93
C VAL A 313 -0.10 -6.06 -13.95
N MET A 314 0.00 -5.76 -12.65
CA MET A 314 -0.89 -6.34 -11.64
C MET A 314 -2.35 -5.92 -11.85
N ILE A 315 -2.62 -4.66 -12.20
CA ILE A 315 -3.98 -4.22 -12.56
C ILE A 315 -4.51 -5.00 -13.77
N ILE A 316 -3.68 -5.30 -14.77
CA ILE A 316 -4.11 -6.14 -15.91
C ILE A 316 -4.48 -7.55 -15.43
N PHE A 317 -3.64 -8.19 -14.61
CA PHE A 317 -3.94 -9.51 -14.05
C PHE A 317 -5.21 -9.52 -13.19
N GLY A 318 -5.38 -8.52 -12.34
CA GLY A 318 -6.60 -8.34 -11.56
C GLY A 318 -7.83 -8.15 -12.46
N GLY A 319 -7.70 -7.42 -13.56
CA GLY A 319 -8.75 -7.22 -14.54
C GLY A 319 -9.16 -8.50 -15.25
N VAL A 320 -8.19 -9.31 -15.67
CA VAL A 320 -8.43 -10.64 -16.26
C VAL A 320 -9.12 -11.56 -15.25
N MET A 321 -8.66 -11.56 -13.99
CA MET A 321 -9.26 -12.35 -12.91
C MET A 321 -10.72 -11.92 -12.65
N GLY A 322 -10.97 -10.62 -12.52
CA GLY A 322 -12.30 -10.06 -12.32
C GLY A 322 -13.25 -10.38 -13.47
N PHE A 323 -12.76 -10.21 -14.71
CA PHE A 323 -13.51 -10.59 -15.91
C PHE A 323 -13.87 -12.09 -15.88
N ALA A 324 -12.92 -12.98 -15.61
CA ALA A 324 -13.16 -14.43 -15.59
C ALA A 324 -14.20 -14.84 -14.54
N ILE A 325 -14.12 -14.26 -13.33
CA ILE A 325 -15.08 -14.52 -12.25
C ILE A 325 -16.49 -14.10 -12.67
N ILE A 326 -16.66 -12.87 -13.16
CA ILE A 326 -17.96 -12.33 -13.54
C ILE A 326 -18.53 -13.08 -14.75
N PHE A 327 -17.70 -13.35 -15.74
CA PHE A 327 -18.07 -14.09 -16.95
C PHE A 327 -18.58 -15.49 -16.61
N ASN A 328 -17.80 -16.27 -15.86
CA ASN A 328 -18.18 -17.63 -15.46
C ASN A 328 -19.44 -17.63 -14.60
N SER A 329 -19.53 -16.71 -13.64
CA SER A 329 -20.71 -16.57 -12.81
C SER A 329 -21.98 -16.25 -13.60
N THR A 330 -21.87 -15.36 -14.58
CA THR A 330 -23.00 -14.95 -15.43
C THR A 330 -23.41 -16.07 -16.36
N LEU A 331 -22.46 -16.78 -16.96
CA LEU A 331 -22.73 -17.97 -17.78
C LEU A 331 -23.49 -19.04 -17.00
N ILE A 332 -23.04 -19.36 -15.79
CA ILE A 332 -23.74 -20.31 -14.91
C ILE A 332 -25.16 -19.82 -14.62
N SER A 333 -25.36 -18.51 -14.39
CA SER A 333 -26.71 -17.91 -14.22
C SER A 333 -27.63 -18.20 -15.38
N ILE A 334 -27.11 -18.01 -16.59
CA ILE A 334 -27.88 -18.17 -17.82
C ILE A 334 -28.26 -19.63 -17.98
N MET A 335 -27.34 -20.57 -17.72
CA MET A 335 -27.62 -22.01 -17.83
C MET A 335 -28.65 -22.48 -16.81
N GLU A 336 -28.52 -22.09 -15.54
CA GLU A 336 -29.47 -22.43 -14.48
C GLU A 336 -30.88 -21.88 -14.77
N ARG A 337 -30.96 -20.69 -15.39
CA ARG A 337 -32.22 -19.96 -15.61
C ARG A 337 -32.68 -20.02 -17.07
N MET A 338 -32.12 -20.91 -17.88
CA MET A 338 -32.38 -20.97 -19.31
C MET A 338 -33.88 -21.15 -19.62
N ARG A 339 -34.57 -21.97 -18.82
CA ARG A 339 -36.03 -22.16 -18.91
C ARG A 339 -36.82 -20.90 -18.54
N GLU A 340 -36.45 -20.21 -17.45
CA GLU A 340 -37.09 -18.94 -17.05
C GLU A 340 -36.93 -17.87 -18.15
N LEU A 341 -35.73 -17.75 -18.72
CA LEU A 341 -35.43 -16.81 -19.80
C LEU A 341 -36.17 -17.18 -21.10
N ALA A 342 -36.29 -18.47 -21.42
CA ALA A 342 -37.06 -18.96 -22.56
C ALA A 342 -38.56 -18.63 -22.40
N SER A 343 -39.14 -18.83 -21.21
CA SER A 343 -40.53 -18.44 -20.93
C SER A 343 -40.76 -16.94 -21.08
N LEU A 344 -39.84 -16.09 -20.61
CA LEU A 344 -39.92 -14.64 -20.81
C LEU A 344 -39.89 -14.27 -22.31
N LYS A 345 -39.06 -14.97 -23.10
CA LYS A 345 -38.99 -14.77 -24.55
C LYS A 345 -40.30 -15.14 -25.26
N VAL A 346 -40.97 -16.21 -24.84
CA VAL A 346 -42.31 -16.61 -25.34
C VAL A 346 -43.37 -15.56 -24.97
N LEU A 347 -43.25 -14.93 -23.78
CA LEU A 347 -44.11 -13.83 -23.34
C LEU A 347 -43.82 -12.50 -24.06
N GLY A 348 -42.94 -12.48 -25.06
CA GLY A 348 -42.66 -11.32 -25.90
C GLY A 348 -41.47 -10.46 -25.47
N TYR A 349 -40.67 -10.88 -24.48
CA TYR A 349 -39.45 -10.14 -24.13
C TYR A 349 -38.43 -10.20 -25.27
N THR A 350 -37.89 -9.03 -25.60
CA THR A 350 -36.83 -8.91 -26.61
C THR A 350 -35.48 -9.41 -26.07
N GLN A 351 -34.58 -9.80 -26.99
CA GLN A 351 -33.21 -10.19 -26.64
C GLN A 351 -32.46 -9.06 -25.89
N TYR A 352 -32.77 -7.79 -26.21
CA TYR A 352 -32.17 -6.64 -25.55
C TYR A 352 -32.65 -6.51 -24.09
N GLU A 353 -33.95 -6.70 -23.83
CA GLU A 353 -34.50 -6.64 -22.48
C GLU A 353 -33.95 -7.76 -21.58
N LEU A 354 -33.77 -8.97 -22.12
CA LEU A 354 -33.15 -10.09 -21.40
C LEU A 354 -31.68 -9.79 -21.07
N LYS A 355 -30.91 -9.26 -22.02
CA LYS A 355 -29.51 -8.84 -21.77
C LYS A 355 -29.43 -7.73 -20.74
N ARG A 356 -30.32 -6.73 -20.83
CA ARG A 356 -30.39 -5.62 -19.87
C ARG A 356 -30.73 -6.12 -18.47
N LEU A 357 -31.63 -7.08 -18.35
CA LEU A 357 -31.98 -7.71 -17.06
C LEU A 357 -30.74 -8.36 -16.41
N LEU A 358 -30.04 -9.22 -17.16
CA LEU A 358 -28.84 -9.92 -16.67
C LEU A 358 -27.70 -8.93 -16.34
N PHE A 359 -27.53 -7.91 -17.17
CA PHE A 359 -26.56 -6.85 -16.94
C PHE A 359 -26.84 -6.08 -15.64
N MET A 360 -28.10 -5.71 -15.41
CA MET A 360 -28.50 -5.02 -14.17
C MET A 360 -28.35 -5.90 -12.93
N GLU A 361 -28.60 -7.21 -13.05
CA GLU A 361 -28.33 -8.17 -11.97
C GLU A 361 -26.84 -8.16 -11.58
N ASN A 362 -25.95 -8.24 -12.57
CA ASN A 362 -24.50 -8.18 -12.33
C ASN A 362 -24.05 -6.84 -11.75
N LEU A 363 -24.61 -5.72 -12.22
CA LEU A 363 -24.32 -4.40 -11.68
C LEU A 363 -24.73 -4.27 -10.22
N ILE A 364 -25.90 -4.81 -9.85
CA ILE A 364 -26.37 -4.79 -8.46
C ILE A 364 -25.45 -5.64 -7.57
N ILE A 365 -25.07 -6.84 -8.02
CA ILE A 365 -24.12 -7.70 -7.29
C ILE A 365 -22.77 -6.99 -7.15
N CYS A 366 -22.27 -6.35 -8.21
CA CYS A 366 -21.04 -5.56 -8.18
C CYS A 366 -21.13 -4.41 -7.16
N ALA A 367 -22.24 -3.66 -7.15
CA ALA A 367 -22.45 -2.58 -6.20
C ALA A 367 -22.45 -3.07 -4.73
N PHE A 368 -23.11 -4.19 -4.46
CA PHE A 368 -23.08 -4.82 -3.13
C PHE A 368 -21.71 -5.39 -2.76
N SER A 369 -20.85 -5.67 -3.75
CA SER A 369 -19.48 -6.16 -3.54
C SER A 369 -18.50 -5.04 -3.19
N CYS A 370 -18.81 -3.78 -3.54
CA CYS A 370 -17.91 -2.66 -3.26
C CYS A 370 -17.60 -2.47 -1.77
N ALA A 371 -18.62 -2.57 -0.91
CA ALA A 371 -18.45 -2.42 0.54
C ALA A 371 -17.58 -3.53 1.18
N PRO A 372 -17.90 -4.83 1.03
CA PRO A 372 -17.04 -5.90 1.56
C PRO A 372 -15.68 -5.94 0.85
N GLY A 373 -15.60 -5.64 -0.45
CA GLY A 373 -14.35 -5.55 -1.18
C GLY A 373 -13.41 -4.47 -0.66
N ALA A 374 -13.95 -3.28 -0.34
CA ALA A 374 -13.16 -2.22 0.29
C ALA A 374 -12.71 -2.56 1.70
N ALA A 375 -13.58 -3.19 2.50
CA ALA A 375 -13.25 -3.61 3.86
C ALA A 375 -12.13 -4.68 3.87
N VAL A 376 -12.30 -5.74 3.07
CA VAL A 376 -11.28 -6.81 2.95
C VAL A 376 -10.01 -6.26 2.29
N GLY A 377 -10.14 -5.39 1.29
CA GLY A 377 -9.02 -4.71 0.65
C GLY A 377 -8.18 -3.90 1.64
N TYR A 378 -8.84 -3.10 2.49
CA TYR A 378 -8.17 -2.35 3.54
C TYR A 378 -7.45 -3.26 4.53
N LEU A 379 -8.13 -4.29 5.06
CA LEU A 379 -7.55 -5.24 6.02
C LEU A 379 -6.34 -5.98 5.43
N MET A 380 -6.38 -6.33 4.14
CA MET A 380 -5.25 -6.97 3.48
C MET A 380 -4.10 -5.99 3.22
N CYS A 381 -4.38 -4.74 2.86
CA CYS A 381 -3.33 -3.72 2.76
C CYS A 381 -2.65 -3.49 4.12
N GLU A 382 -3.42 -3.50 5.21
CA GLU A 382 -2.89 -3.42 6.56
C GLU A 382 -2.01 -4.63 6.90
N PHE A 383 -2.49 -5.85 6.60
CA PHE A 383 -1.73 -7.07 6.81
C PHE A 383 -0.42 -7.09 6.01
N VAL A 384 -0.47 -6.70 4.73
CA VAL A 384 0.71 -6.59 3.87
C VAL A 384 1.65 -5.50 4.37
N GLY A 385 1.13 -4.33 4.76
CA GLY A 385 1.92 -3.24 5.34
C GLY A 385 2.64 -3.66 6.63
N TYR A 386 2.00 -4.44 7.49
CA TYR A 386 2.61 -5.02 8.67
C TYR A 386 3.75 -5.99 8.32
N LEU A 387 3.56 -6.87 7.33
CA LEU A 387 4.59 -7.81 6.87
C LEU A 387 5.79 -7.11 6.19
N PHE A 388 5.55 -5.99 5.52
CA PHE A 388 6.60 -5.20 4.85
C PHE A 388 7.31 -4.21 5.78
N SER A 389 6.69 -3.86 6.90
CA SER A 389 7.32 -2.99 7.91
C SER A 389 8.55 -3.69 8.49
N ASN A 390 9.73 -3.16 8.16
CA ASN A 390 11.02 -3.65 8.65
C ASN A 390 11.71 -2.54 9.44
N ASP A 391 12.77 -2.87 10.17
CA ASP A 391 13.50 -1.93 11.02
C ASP A 391 13.95 -0.64 10.29
N MET A 392 14.13 -0.66 8.96
CA MET A 392 14.60 0.47 8.16
C MET A 392 13.48 1.36 7.57
N PHE A 393 12.27 0.81 7.39
CA PHE A 393 11.14 1.47 6.74
C PHE A 393 9.82 1.01 7.38
N ALA A 394 9.08 1.96 7.95
CA ALA A 394 7.70 1.79 8.37
C ALA A 394 6.86 2.26 7.21
N LEU A 395 6.32 1.29 6.49
CA LEU A 395 5.37 1.56 5.44
C LEU A 395 4.04 1.88 6.14
N GLU A 396 3.81 3.16 6.40
CA GLU A 396 2.54 3.60 6.97
C GLU A 396 1.43 3.34 5.96
N ILE A 397 0.33 2.81 6.46
CA ILE A 397 -0.78 2.38 5.61
C ILE A 397 -1.50 3.62 5.12
N VAL A 398 -1.18 4.05 3.91
CA VAL A 398 -1.84 5.19 3.27
C VAL A 398 -2.51 4.69 2.01
N ILE A 399 -3.84 4.73 2.03
CA ILE A 399 -4.68 4.44 0.87
C ILE A 399 -5.44 5.71 0.55
N TYR A 400 -5.12 6.34 -0.56
CA TYR A 400 -5.81 7.55 -0.97
C TYR A 400 -7.27 7.23 -1.36
N ARG A 401 -8.16 8.21 -1.17
CA ARG A 401 -9.56 8.10 -1.64
C ARG A 401 -9.62 7.79 -3.15
N LYS A 402 -8.68 8.32 -3.92
CA LYS A 402 -8.54 8.07 -5.37
C LYS A 402 -8.38 6.58 -5.68
N THR A 403 -7.67 5.83 -4.85
CA THR A 403 -7.39 4.40 -5.05
C THR A 403 -8.64 3.55 -4.91
N TYR A 404 -9.53 3.88 -3.96
CA TYR A 404 -10.86 3.26 -3.88
C TYR A 404 -11.68 3.55 -5.13
N PHE A 405 -11.72 4.80 -5.59
CA PHE A 405 -12.46 5.16 -6.80
C PHE A 405 -11.93 4.42 -8.04
N ILE A 406 -10.61 4.34 -8.21
CA ILE A 406 -9.99 3.63 -9.33
C ILE A 406 -10.29 2.13 -9.24
N ALA A 407 -10.16 1.50 -8.08
CA ALA A 407 -10.46 0.09 -7.89
C ALA A 407 -11.92 -0.24 -8.23
N PHE A 408 -12.87 0.57 -7.75
CA PHE A 408 -14.29 0.41 -8.08
C PHE A 408 -14.57 0.66 -9.56
N ALA A 409 -13.97 1.68 -10.16
CA ALA A 409 -14.12 1.96 -11.59
C ALA A 409 -13.58 0.82 -12.45
N LEU A 410 -12.45 0.23 -12.08
CA LEU A 410 -11.86 -0.93 -12.78
C LEU A 410 -12.76 -2.17 -12.67
N VAL A 411 -13.30 -2.48 -11.50
CA VAL A 411 -14.24 -3.61 -11.35
C VAL A 411 -15.55 -3.36 -12.10
N PHE A 412 -16.05 -2.13 -12.10
CA PHE A 412 -17.21 -1.75 -12.88
C PHE A 412 -16.95 -1.93 -14.38
N LEU A 413 -15.77 -1.51 -14.86
CA LEU A 413 -15.32 -1.73 -16.23
C LEU A 413 -15.23 -3.22 -16.56
N CYS A 414 -14.64 -4.05 -15.69
CA CYS A 414 -14.62 -5.50 -15.85
C CYS A 414 -16.05 -6.09 -15.92
N THR A 415 -16.97 -5.59 -15.09
CA THR A 415 -18.38 -5.99 -15.10
C THR A 415 -19.06 -5.65 -16.42
N ILE A 416 -18.78 -4.46 -16.98
CA ILE A 416 -19.29 -4.05 -18.28
C ILE A 416 -18.78 -4.97 -19.38
N ILE A 417 -17.46 -5.18 -19.44
CA ILE A 417 -16.82 -6.01 -20.46
C ILE A 417 -17.32 -7.45 -20.38
N ALA A 418 -17.39 -8.02 -19.18
CA ALA A 418 -17.92 -9.36 -18.95
C ALA A 418 -19.40 -9.48 -19.34
N GLY A 419 -20.22 -8.51 -18.95
CA GLY A 419 -21.65 -8.47 -19.29
C GLY A 419 -21.89 -8.42 -20.80
N LEU A 420 -21.14 -7.58 -21.52
CA LEU A 420 -21.19 -7.50 -22.98
C LEU A 420 -20.74 -8.81 -23.64
N ALA A 421 -19.67 -9.44 -23.14
CA ALA A 421 -19.18 -10.71 -23.63
C ALA A 421 -20.22 -11.84 -23.45
N THR A 422 -20.82 -11.96 -22.27
CA THR A 422 -21.88 -12.94 -22.02
C THR A 422 -23.16 -12.65 -22.82
N GLY A 423 -23.49 -11.38 -23.02
CA GLY A 423 -24.63 -10.98 -23.83
C GLY A 423 -24.49 -11.40 -25.30
N ARG A 424 -23.26 -11.54 -25.82
CA ARG A 424 -23.01 -12.14 -27.15
C ARG A 424 -23.21 -13.65 -27.13
N SER A 425 -22.71 -14.34 -26.11
CA SER A 425 -22.89 -15.79 -25.96
C SER A 425 -24.37 -16.20 -25.90
N LEU A 426 -25.24 -15.37 -25.30
CA LEU A 426 -26.69 -15.59 -25.26
C LEU A 426 -27.36 -15.69 -26.65
N ASN A 427 -26.81 -15.02 -27.68
CA ASN A 427 -27.38 -15.06 -29.02
C ASN A 427 -27.25 -16.44 -29.69
N ASN A 428 -26.25 -17.23 -29.28
CA ASN A 428 -25.97 -18.54 -29.87
C ASN A 428 -26.70 -19.67 -29.17
N LEU A 429 -27.39 -19.40 -28.06
CA LEU A 429 -28.17 -20.40 -27.34
C LEU A 429 -29.57 -20.49 -27.97
N ASP A 430 -29.90 -21.63 -28.59
CA ASP A 430 -31.24 -21.88 -29.11
C ASP A 430 -32.21 -22.14 -27.94
N MET A 431 -32.73 -21.05 -27.38
CA MET A 431 -33.71 -21.09 -26.30
C MET A 431 -35.01 -21.81 -26.68
N VAL A 432 -35.28 -22.00 -27.99
CA VAL A 432 -36.48 -22.71 -28.46
C VAL A 432 -36.30 -24.22 -28.36
N GLU A 433 -35.09 -24.73 -28.58
CA GLU A 433 -34.76 -26.16 -28.46
C GLU A 433 -34.91 -26.69 -27.02
N VAL A 434 -34.59 -25.84 -26.04
CA VAL A 434 -34.73 -26.15 -24.60
C VAL A 434 -36.19 -26.42 -24.22
N LEU A 435 -37.14 -25.73 -24.86
CA LEU A 435 -38.58 -25.97 -24.67
C LEU A 435 -39.07 -27.22 -25.41
N LYS A 436 -38.40 -27.60 -26.52
CA LYS A 436 -38.76 -28.77 -27.34
C LYS A 436 -38.29 -30.11 -26.79
N SER A 437 -37.29 -30.15 -25.91
CA SER A 437 -36.81 -31.38 -25.23
C SER A 437 -37.84 -32.11 -24.35
N ARG A 438 -39.13 -31.77 -24.48
CA ARG A 438 -40.23 -32.21 -23.63
C ARG A 438 -41.48 -32.63 -24.42
N GLU A 439 -41.40 -32.73 -25.75
CA GLU A 439 -42.34 -33.55 -26.52
C GLU A 439 -41.74 -34.92 -26.82
#